data_AF-A0A2V1CZK4-F1
#
_entry.id   AF-A0A2V1CZK4-F1
#
_cell.length_a   1.000
_cell.length_b   1.000
_cell.length_c   1.000
_cell.angle_alpha   90.00
_cell.angle_beta   90.00
_cell.angle_gamma   90.00
#
_symmetry.space_group_name_H-M   'P 1'
#
loop_
_entity.id
_entity.type
_entity.pdbx_description
1 polymer ?
#
loop_
_entity_poly.entity_id
_entity_poly.type
_entity_poly.pdbx_seq_one_letter_code
_entity_poly.pdbx_strand_id
1 'polypeptide(L)'
;MSAWLEKTAWPVYLEGRDLRAVARLLEPLAANEPGLRALLLAFDELIDEARQSIMDEEPFRKPLQTKLLKSTYRRYKKTWHRLLSYVYRLTVLRQGPDLYYVLTPEQQLALHEISTAAIDTSL
;
A
#
# COMPACT_ATOMS: atom_id res chain seq x y z
N MET A 1 -8.33 26.18 -2.99
CA MET A 1 -8.48 24.71 -3.07
C MET A 1 -7.49 24.20 -4.12
N SER A 2 -6.89 23.01 -3.98
CA SER A 2 -5.87 22.57 -4.95
C SER A 2 -6.53 22.11 -6.26
N ALA A 3 -6.03 22.57 -7.41
CA ALA A 3 -6.58 22.22 -8.73
C ALA A 3 -6.53 20.70 -9.02
N TRP A 4 -5.62 19.99 -8.35
CA TRP A 4 -5.51 18.54 -8.45
C TRP A 4 -6.65 17.83 -7.73
N LEU A 5 -7.06 18.31 -6.55
CA LEU A 5 -8.17 17.71 -5.80
C LEU A 5 -9.51 17.85 -6.50
N GLU A 6 -9.73 18.96 -7.22
CA GLU A 6 -10.94 19.13 -8.03
C GLU A 6 -10.97 18.19 -9.23
N LYS A 7 -9.82 17.99 -9.90
CA LYS A 7 -9.72 17.02 -11.01
C LYS A 7 -9.98 15.57 -10.58
N THR A 8 -9.61 15.21 -9.36
CA THR A 8 -9.82 13.85 -8.86
C THR A 8 -11.20 13.66 -8.21
N ALA A 9 -12.02 14.72 -8.13
CA ALA A 9 -13.31 14.75 -7.43
C ALA A 9 -13.23 14.26 -5.97
N TRP A 10 -12.04 14.29 -5.35
CA TRP A 10 -11.82 13.87 -3.97
C TRP A 10 -12.70 14.63 -2.96
N PRO A 11 -12.91 15.97 -3.09
CA PRO A 11 -13.77 16.69 -2.18
C PRO A 11 -15.21 16.14 -2.16
N VAL A 12 -15.79 15.87 -3.33
CA VAL A 12 -17.14 15.30 -3.48
C VAL A 12 -17.16 13.86 -2.97
N TYR A 13 -16.13 13.08 -3.29
CA TYR A 13 -16.01 11.68 -2.88
C TYR A 13 -15.94 11.50 -1.35
N LEU A 14 -15.28 12.44 -0.67
CA LEU A 14 -15.07 12.44 0.77
C LEU A 14 -16.16 13.18 1.55
N GLU A 15 -17.05 13.90 0.86
CA GLU A 15 -18.16 14.62 1.47
C GLU A 15 -19.09 13.66 2.21
N GLY A 16 -19.46 14.01 3.44
CA GLY A 16 -20.33 13.18 4.30
C GLY A 16 -19.65 11.91 4.86
N ARG A 17 -18.37 11.65 4.57
CA ARG A 17 -17.63 10.50 5.11
C ARG A 17 -16.94 10.84 6.42
N ASP A 18 -16.89 9.88 7.36
CA ASP A 18 -16.08 10.02 8.57
C ASP A 18 -14.58 9.88 8.21
N LEU A 19 -13.93 11.02 7.96
CA LEU A 19 -12.51 11.07 7.64
C LEU A 19 -11.62 10.57 8.78
N ARG A 20 -12.10 10.57 10.03
CA ARG A 20 -11.35 9.98 11.15
C ARG A 20 -11.41 8.46 11.08
N ALA A 21 -12.54 7.89 10.70
CA ALA A 21 -12.64 6.46 10.43
C ALA A 21 -11.72 6.04 9.27
N VAL A 22 -11.67 6.83 8.19
CA VAL A 22 -10.75 6.59 7.07
C VAL A 22 -9.28 6.70 7.51
N ALA A 23 -8.93 7.71 8.31
CA ALA A 23 -7.57 7.89 8.80
C ALA A 23 -7.10 6.71 9.66
N ARG A 24 -7.99 6.09 10.45
CA ARG A 24 -7.68 4.88 11.24
C ARG A 24 -7.23 3.71 10.37
N LEU A 25 -7.69 3.62 9.13
CA LEU A 25 -7.28 2.56 8.21
C LEU A 25 -5.83 2.74 7.72
N LEU A 26 -5.27 3.95 7.80
CA LEU A 26 -3.89 4.26 7.43
C LEU A 26 -2.90 4.06 8.59
N GLU A 27 -3.38 3.71 9.78
CA GLU A 27 -2.54 3.54 10.97
C GLU A 27 -1.50 2.42 10.75
N PRO A 28 -0.37 2.44 11.49
CA PRO A 28 0.61 1.35 11.44
C PRO A 28 -0.02 -0.04 11.68
N LEU A 29 0.69 -1.08 11.26
CA LEU A 29 0.29 -2.48 11.44
C LEU A 29 -0.09 -2.76 12.90
N ALA A 30 -1.28 -3.33 13.13
CA ALA A 30 -1.70 -3.78 14.44
C ALA A 30 -1.24 -5.22 14.70
N ALA A 31 -1.11 -5.60 15.98
CA ALA A 31 -0.59 -6.90 16.37
C ALA A 31 -1.44 -8.09 15.89
N ASN A 32 -2.74 -7.86 15.65
CA ASN A 32 -3.75 -8.85 15.28
C ASN A 32 -4.03 -8.93 13.77
N GLU A 33 -3.12 -8.48 12.92
CA GLU A 33 -3.30 -8.45 11.46
C GLU A 33 -2.22 -9.28 10.73
N PRO A 34 -2.18 -10.62 10.91
CA PRO A 34 -1.12 -11.46 10.34
C PRO A 34 -1.06 -11.41 8.81
N GLY A 35 -2.21 -11.39 8.13
CA GLY A 35 -2.24 -11.27 6.66
C GLY A 35 -1.73 -9.92 6.15
N LEU A 36 -2.03 -8.81 6.85
CA LEU A 36 -1.45 -7.51 6.52
C LEU A 36 0.06 -7.50 6.77
N ARG A 37 0.53 -8.13 7.85
CA ARG A 37 1.96 -8.29 8.12
C ARG A 37 2.66 -9.00 6.98
N ALA A 38 2.13 -10.14 6.53
CA ALA A 38 2.68 -10.90 5.41
C ALA A 38 2.72 -10.09 4.13
N LEU A 39 1.65 -9.34 3.81
CA LEU A 39 1.60 -8.46 2.66
C LEU A 39 2.69 -7.37 2.71
N LEU A 40 2.88 -6.72 3.86
CA LEU A 40 3.88 -5.67 4.03
C LEU A 40 5.31 -6.22 3.92
N LEU A 41 5.57 -7.42 4.44
CA LEU A 41 6.86 -8.09 4.32
C LEU A 41 7.17 -8.47 2.88
N ALA A 42 6.23 -9.13 2.18
CA ALA A 42 6.39 -9.47 0.78
C ALA A 42 6.63 -8.24 -0.11
N PHE A 43 5.94 -7.13 0.20
CA PHE A 43 6.19 -5.85 -0.47
C PHE A 43 7.60 -5.30 -0.19
N ASP A 44 8.05 -5.34 1.06
CA ASP A 44 9.38 -4.85 1.43
C ASP A 44 10.49 -5.63 0.72
N GLU A 45 10.38 -6.95 0.68
CA GLU A 45 11.29 -7.87 -0.03
C GLU A 45 11.32 -7.54 -1.53
N LEU A 46 10.16 -7.54 -2.19
CA LEU A 46 10.05 -7.27 -3.63
C LEU A 46 10.66 -5.92 -4.02
N ILE A 47 10.41 -4.88 -3.23
CA ILE A 47 10.88 -3.52 -3.51
C ILE A 47 12.37 -3.36 -3.21
N ASP A 48 12.89 -4.07 -2.19
CA ASP A 48 14.34 -4.10 -1.94
C ASP A 48 15.10 -4.85 -3.04
N GLU A 49 14.58 -5.98 -3.52
CA GLU A 49 15.13 -6.72 -4.66
C GLU A 49 15.14 -5.88 -5.93
N ALA A 50 14.01 -5.25 -6.27
CA ALA A 50 13.92 -4.39 -7.45
C ALA A 50 14.89 -3.21 -7.37
N ARG A 51 15.05 -2.62 -6.17
CA ARG A 51 16.01 -1.54 -5.96
C ARG A 51 17.45 -2.02 -6.16
N GLN A 52 17.78 -3.19 -5.64
CA GLN A 52 19.11 -3.76 -5.75
C GLN A 52 19.45 -4.06 -7.21
N SER A 53 18.53 -4.68 -7.95
CA SER A 53 18.67 -4.93 -9.40
C SER A 53 18.93 -3.63 -10.19
N ILE A 54 18.18 -2.56 -9.94
CA ILE A 54 18.40 -1.26 -10.59
C ILE A 54 19.77 -0.65 -10.23
N MET A 55 20.24 -0.88 -9.01
CA MET A 55 21.56 -0.41 -8.57
C MET A 55 22.71 -1.18 -9.22
N ASP A 56 22.52 -2.49 -9.45
CA ASP A 56 23.51 -3.38 -10.04
C ASP A 56 23.64 -3.25 -11.57
N GLU A 57 22.64 -2.67 -12.26
CA GLU A 57 22.76 -2.35 -13.69
C GLU A 57 23.84 -1.30 -13.98
N GLU A 58 24.72 -1.57 -14.96
CA GLU A 58 25.87 -0.74 -15.37
C GLU A 58 25.50 0.73 -15.73
N PRO A 59 26.45 1.69 -15.56
CA PRO A 59 26.18 3.14 -15.63
C PRO A 59 25.77 3.68 -17.01
N PHE A 60 26.00 2.93 -18.10
CA PHE A 60 25.87 3.43 -19.47
C PHE A 60 24.43 3.60 -19.99
N ARG A 61 23.39 3.27 -19.21
CA ARG A 61 21.97 3.39 -19.61
C ARG A 61 21.16 4.43 -18.84
N LYS A 62 21.78 5.37 -18.11
CA LYS A 62 21.07 6.12 -17.05
C LYS A 62 21.04 7.65 -17.24
N PRO A 63 20.15 8.21 -18.08
CA PRO A 63 19.93 9.66 -18.14
C PRO A 63 19.18 10.24 -16.92
N LEU A 64 18.53 9.39 -16.11
CA LEU A 64 17.71 9.80 -14.96
C LEU A 64 18.34 9.44 -13.60
N GLN A 65 19.67 9.33 -13.54
CA GLN A 65 20.39 8.87 -12.36
C GLN A 65 20.50 9.93 -11.25
N THR A 66 19.39 10.54 -10.83
CA THR A 66 19.31 11.00 -9.44
C THR A 66 19.22 9.74 -8.59
N LYS A 67 20.33 9.29 -8.01
CA LYS A 67 20.34 8.22 -7.00
C LYS A 67 19.22 8.52 -6.00
N LEU A 68 18.13 7.73 -6.01
CA LEU A 68 17.02 7.94 -5.08
C LEU A 68 17.61 7.88 -3.68
N LEU A 69 17.61 9.02 -2.99
CA LEU A 69 18.21 9.13 -1.67
C LEU A 69 17.60 8.05 -0.76
N LYS A 70 18.43 7.41 0.07
CA LYS A 70 17.97 6.39 1.03
C LYS A 70 16.80 6.92 1.89
N SER A 71 16.78 8.23 2.17
CA SER A 71 15.69 8.92 2.89
C SER A 71 14.40 8.99 2.06
N THR A 72 14.47 9.34 0.78
CA THR A 72 13.30 9.38 -0.13
C THR A 72 12.71 7.99 -0.32
N TYR A 73 13.56 6.98 -0.50
CA TYR A 73 13.14 5.58 -0.59
C TYR A 73 12.37 5.12 0.65
N ARG A 74 12.92 5.36 1.84
CA ARG A 74 12.25 5.03 3.11
C ARG A 74 10.91 5.75 3.25
N ARG A 75 10.83 7.02 2.82
CA ARG A 75 9.59 7.79 2.83
C ARG A 75 8.54 7.17 1.90
N TYR A 76 8.94 6.75 0.71
CA TYR A 76 8.04 6.08 -0.23
C TYR A 76 7.56 4.73 0.30
N LYS A 77 8.45 3.89 0.84
CA LYS A 77 8.02 2.64 1.52
C LYS A 77 6.98 2.91 2.59
N LYS A 78 7.22 3.90 3.45
CA LYS A 78 6.26 4.26 4.51
C LYS A 78 4.90 4.71 3.95
N THR A 79 4.90 5.48 2.86
CA THR A 79 3.65 5.87 2.18
C THR A 79 2.93 4.66 1.59
N TRP A 80 3.68 3.75 0.96
CA TRP A 80 3.13 2.52 0.41
C TRP A 80 2.56 1.59 1.49
N HIS A 81 3.25 1.43 2.62
CA HIS A 81 2.73 0.67 3.76
C HIS A 81 1.38 1.21 4.22
N ARG A 82 1.25 2.54 4.36
CA ARG A 82 -0.04 3.16 4.71
C ARG A 82 -1.12 2.85 3.69
N LEU A 83 -0.79 2.94 2.40
CA LEU A 83 -1.74 2.65 1.33
C LEU A 83 -2.17 1.18 1.34
N LEU A 84 -1.22 0.25 1.50
CA LEU A 84 -1.49 -1.19 1.58
C LEU A 84 -2.32 -1.53 2.82
N SER A 85 -2.03 -0.92 3.97
CA SER A 85 -2.84 -1.05 5.18
C SER A 85 -4.27 -0.56 4.96
N TYR A 86 -4.42 0.60 4.30
CA TYR A 86 -5.75 1.13 3.97
C TYR A 86 -6.52 0.19 3.06
N VAL A 87 -5.91 -0.28 1.95
CA VAL A 87 -6.56 -1.19 1.02
C VAL A 87 -6.94 -2.49 1.71
N TYR A 88 -6.01 -3.13 2.41
CA TYR A 88 -6.24 -4.42 3.08
C TYR A 88 -7.37 -4.35 4.12
N ARG A 89 -7.35 -3.33 5.00
CA ARG A 89 -8.38 -3.19 6.04
C ARG A 89 -9.74 -2.93 5.44
N LEU A 90 -9.81 -2.15 4.38
CA LEU A 90 -11.04 -1.81 3.70
C LEU A 90 -11.61 -2.99 2.89
N THR A 91 -10.75 -3.79 2.25
CA THR A 91 -11.17 -4.89 1.34
C THR A 91 -11.31 -6.23 2.02
N VAL A 92 -10.31 -6.61 2.81
CA VAL A 92 -10.20 -7.94 3.43
C VAL A 92 -10.89 -7.93 4.78
N LEU A 93 -10.58 -6.95 5.63
CA LEU A 93 -11.18 -6.84 6.97
C LEU A 93 -12.54 -6.14 6.96
N ARG A 94 -12.96 -5.58 5.83
CA ARG A 94 -14.22 -4.83 5.66
C ARG A 94 -14.42 -3.73 6.71
N GLN A 95 -13.33 -3.08 7.10
CA GLN A 95 -13.33 -1.99 8.06
C GLN A 95 -13.46 -0.63 7.37
N GLY A 96 -14.27 0.25 7.95
CA GLY A 96 -14.40 1.63 7.50
C GLY A 96 -15.63 1.89 6.60
N PRO A 97 -15.74 3.09 6.02
CA PRO A 97 -16.90 3.45 5.22
C PRO A 97 -16.93 2.65 3.91
N ASP A 98 -18.14 2.39 3.41
CA ASP A 98 -18.30 1.76 2.09
C ASP A 98 -17.87 2.76 1.00
N LEU A 99 -16.76 2.47 0.36
CA LEU A 99 -16.06 3.34 -0.58
C LEU A 99 -16.20 2.76 -1.99
N TYR A 100 -16.39 3.62 -3.00
CA TYR A 100 -16.63 3.21 -4.41
C TYR A 100 -15.37 2.71 -5.12
N TYR A 101 -14.60 1.84 -4.49
CA TYR A 101 -13.48 1.18 -5.10
C TYR A 101 -13.79 -0.32 -5.15
N VAL A 102 -13.70 -0.89 -6.34
CA VAL A 102 -13.94 -2.32 -6.56
C VAL A 102 -12.61 -2.89 -6.99
N LEU A 103 -12.03 -3.74 -6.15
CA LEU A 103 -10.88 -4.56 -6.56
C LEU A 103 -11.29 -5.45 -7.73
N THR A 104 -10.38 -5.64 -8.68
CA THR A 104 -10.61 -6.65 -9.72
C THR A 104 -10.65 -8.04 -9.10
N PRO A 105 -11.31 -9.03 -9.74
CA PRO A 105 -11.33 -10.40 -9.24
C PRO A 105 -9.93 -10.97 -8.97
N GLU A 106 -8.95 -10.64 -9.81
CA GLU A 106 -7.57 -11.08 -9.68
C GLU A 106 -6.91 -10.47 -8.44
N GLN A 107 -7.15 -9.18 -8.18
CA GLN A 107 -6.64 -8.50 -6.99
C GLN A 107 -7.25 -9.04 -5.70
N GLN A 108 -8.54 -9.40 -5.74
CA GLN A 108 -9.21 -10.04 -4.61
C GLN A 108 -8.63 -11.43 -4.32
N LEU A 109 -8.41 -12.23 -5.36
CA LEU A 109 -7.82 -13.57 -5.24
C LEU A 109 -6.40 -13.49 -4.65
N ALA A 110 -5.55 -12.62 -5.20
CA ALA A 110 -4.18 -12.46 -4.70
C ALA A 110 -4.14 -12.02 -3.22
N LEU A 111 -5.00 -11.09 -2.81
CA LEU A 111 -5.10 -10.68 -1.40
C LEU A 111 -5.60 -11.81 -0.50
N HIS A 112 -6.53 -12.62 -0.99
CA HIS A 112 -7.04 -13.79 -0.26
C HIS A 112 -5.93 -14.83 -0.05
N GLU A 113 -5.18 -15.18 -1.10
CA GLU A 113 -4.06 -16.15 -1.03
C GLU A 113 -2.98 -15.72 -0.02
N ILE A 114 -2.61 -14.44 -0.03
CA ILE A 114 -1.64 -13.89 0.93
C ILE A 114 -2.18 -13.99 2.37
N SER A 115 -3.47 -13.72 2.57
CA SER A 115 -4.09 -13.80 3.89
C SER A 115 -4.17 -15.22 4.42
N THR A 116 -4.46 -16.21 3.56
CA THR A 116 -4.54 -17.63 3.95
C THR A 116 -3.15 -18.20 4.23
N ALA A 117 -2.16 -17.92 3.37
CA ALA A 117 -0.79 -18.37 3.58
C ALA A 117 -0.19 -17.83 4.89
N ALA A 118 -0.54 -16.61 5.29
CA ALA A 118 -0.09 -16.02 6.55
C ALA A 118 -0.67 -16.71 7.79
N ILE A 119 -1.90 -17.23 7.70
CA ILE A 119 -2.55 -17.97 8.79
C ILE A 119 -1.88 -19.34 8.96
N ASP A 120 -1.60 -20.04 7.87
CA ASP A 120 -0.99 -21.37 7.90
C ASP A 120 0.45 -21.37 8.41
N THR A 121 1.17 -20.25 8.25
CA THR A 121 2.55 -20.09 8.74
C THR A 121 2.64 -19.71 10.23
N SER A 122 1.49 -19.45 10.88
CA SER A 122 1.42 -18.98 12.28
C SER A 122 1.02 -20.07 13.30
N LEU A 123 0.95 -21.34 12.88
CA LEU A 123 0.74 -22.55 13.70
C LEU A 123 2.06 -23.32 13.88
#